data_AF-A0A0E9ZTT1-F1
#
_entry.id   AF-A0A0E9ZTT1-F1
#
_cell.length_a   1.000
_cell.length_b   1.000
_cell.length_c   1.000
_cell.angle_alpha   90.00
_cell.angle_beta   90.00
_cell.angle_gamma   90.00
#
_symmetry.space_group_name_H-M   'P 1'
#
loop_
_entity.id
_entity.type
_entity.pdbx_description
1 polymer ?
#
loop_
_entity_poly.entity_id
_entity_poly.type
_entity_poly.pdbx_seq_one_letter_code
_entity_poly.pdbx_strand_id
1 'polypeptide(L)'
;MNSLCFKLCIAMLLLPASTAAMAQDCKGLQDLPAHLAKLAAQTTENGPAQSDCGSLASVFSRLASTRKVGGRKLEEDRPFNAQAAQSDLASAEADPEVRPRLEKIRKEVTDPTQRLVYEAAVLDEEGYYGARDLRINQIKQQLK
;
A
#
# COMPACT_ATOMS: atom_id res chain seq x y z
N MET A 1 -54.13 -46.13 -6.20
CA MET A 1 -53.25 -46.90 -7.10
C MET A 1 -52.55 -45.86 -7.98
N ASN A 2 -51.27 -45.50 -7.87
CA ASN A 2 -50.05 -46.09 -7.32
C ASN A 2 -49.14 -44.93 -6.83
N SER A 3 -48.57 -44.97 -5.62
CA SER A 3 -47.18 -45.39 -5.28
C SER A 3 -46.09 -44.67 -6.09
N LEU A 4 -45.26 -43.77 -5.54
CA LEU A 4 -44.21 -43.88 -4.48
C LEU A 4 -42.79 -43.86 -5.10
N CYS A 5 -41.83 -43.33 -4.33
CA CYS A 5 -40.35 -43.42 -4.46
C CYS A 5 -39.69 -42.41 -5.43
N PHE A 6 -38.58 -41.71 -5.14
CA PHE A 6 -37.52 -41.79 -4.12
C PHE A 6 -36.75 -40.44 -4.20
N LYS A 7 -36.58 -39.67 -3.11
CA LYS A 7 -35.38 -39.59 -2.23
C LYS A 7 -34.08 -38.97 -2.82
N LEU A 8 -33.53 -38.04 -2.03
CA LEU A 8 -32.11 -37.58 -1.93
C LEU A 8 -31.58 -36.67 -3.08
N CYS A 9 -30.82 -35.59 -2.89
CA CYS A 9 -29.86 -35.18 -1.85
C CYS A 9 -29.97 -33.65 -1.60
N ILE A 10 -30.15 -33.23 -0.35
CA ILE A 10 -29.11 -32.67 0.54
C ILE A 10 -28.50 -31.36 -0.02
N ALA A 11 -28.91 -30.27 0.63
CA ALA A 11 -28.36 -28.94 0.53
C ALA A 11 -26.83 -28.96 0.62
N MET A 12 -26.17 -28.52 -0.45
CA MET A 12 -24.77 -28.10 -0.39
C MET A 12 -24.71 -26.82 0.45
N LEU A 13 -24.39 -26.99 1.73
CA LEU A 13 -23.74 -25.98 2.55
C LEU A 13 -22.47 -25.54 1.82
N LEU A 14 -22.55 -24.41 1.13
CA LEU A 14 -21.39 -23.64 0.71
C LEU A 14 -20.70 -23.15 1.99
N LEU A 15 -19.67 -23.90 2.41
CA LEU A 15 -18.72 -23.42 3.41
C LEU A 15 -18.19 -22.06 2.95
N PRO A 16 -18.28 -20.99 3.76
CA PRO A 16 -17.46 -19.83 3.52
C PRO A 16 -16.01 -20.30 3.71
N ALA A 17 -15.25 -20.37 2.62
CA ALA A 17 -13.81 -20.47 2.68
C ALA A 17 -13.31 -19.22 3.39
N SER A 18 -13.09 -19.32 4.70
CA SER A 18 -12.33 -18.35 5.47
C SER A 18 -10.94 -18.30 4.85
N THR A 19 -10.74 -17.39 3.93
CA THR A 19 -9.42 -16.99 3.48
C THR A 19 -8.76 -16.33 4.68
N ALA A 20 -7.99 -17.11 5.43
CA ALA A 20 -7.05 -16.56 6.37
C ALA A 20 -6.11 -15.66 5.55
N ALA A 21 -6.30 -14.35 5.67
CA ALA A 21 -5.33 -13.37 5.20
C ALA A 21 -4.03 -13.72 5.91
N MET A 22 -3.12 -14.39 5.20
CA MET A 22 -1.78 -14.67 5.69
C MET A 22 -1.16 -13.32 6.00
N ALA A 23 -0.93 -13.04 7.27
CA ALA A 23 -0.14 -11.89 7.70
C ALA A 23 1.23 -12.02 7.02
N GLN A 24 1.44 -11.25 5.95
CA GLN A 24 2.72 -11.23 5.25
C GLN A 24 3.70 -10.51 6.18
N ASP A 25 4.63 -11.27 6.77
CA ASP A 25 5.76 -10.70 7.49
C ASP A 25 6.58 -9.85 6.52
N CYS A 26 6.41 -8.53 6.58
CA CYS A 26 7.14 -7.59 5.75
C CYS A 26 8.62 -7.51 6.19
N LYS A 27 9.43 -8.49 5.74
CA LYS A 27 10.88 -8.55 5.96
C LYS A 27 11.56 -7.30 5.37
N GLY A 28 12.42 -6.65 6.17
CA GLY A 28 13.15 -5.44 5.77
C GLY A 28 12.76 -4.15 6.52
N LEU A 29 11.70 -4.19 7.32
CA LEU A 29 11.27 -3.07 8.18
C LEU A 29 11.90 -3.09 9.59
N GLN A 30 12.74 -4.09 9.88
CA GLN A 30 13.27 -4.36 11.22
C GLN A 30 14.38 -3.38 11.65
N ASP A 31 15.09 -2.79 10.68
CA ASP A 31 16.23 -1.88 10.92
C ASP A 31 15.83 -0.39 10.83
N LEU A 32 14.54 -0.08 10.97
CA LEU A 32 14.07 1.30 10.90
C LEU A 32 14.41 2.11 12.16
N PRO A 33 14.70 3.42 12.03
CA PRO A 33 14.76 4.33 13.16
C PRO A 33 13.50 4.22 14.03
N ALA A 34 13.62 4.34 15.36
CA ALA A 34 12.52 4.09 16.31
C ALA A 34 11.22 4.85 15.98
N HIS A 35 11.31 6.08 15.46
CA HIS A 35 10.16 6.89 15.06
C HIS A 35 9.43 6.33 13.82
N LEU A 36 10.16 5.71 12.88
CA LEU A 36 9.59 5.02 11.72
C LEU A 36 9.17 3.59 12.05
N ALA A 37 9.85 2.90 12.98
CA ALA A 37 9.50 1.55 13.40
C ALA A 37 8.07 1.48 13.99
N LYS A 38 7.68 2.49 14.79
CA LYS A 38 6.31 2.59 15.30
C LYS A 38 5.28 2.78 14.18
N LEU A 39 5.59 3.64 13.20
CA LEU A 39 4.71 3.86 12.05
C LEU A 39 4.61 2.60 11.19
N ALA A 40 5.72 1.90 10.95
CA ALA A 40 5.77 0.64 10.22
C ALA A 40 4.92 -0.44 10.89
N ALA A 41 5.09 -0.66 12.19
CA ALA A 41 4.29 -1.63 12.94
C ALA A 41 2.78 -1.36 12.82
N GLN A 42 2.36 -0.10 12.97
CA GLN A 42 0.96 0.28 12.81
C GLN A 42 0.43 0.09 11.39
N THR A 43 1.31 0.22 10.38
CA THR A 43 0.97 0.06 8.97
C THR A 43 0.93 -1.42 8.55
N THR A 44 1.71 -2.29 9.17
CA THR A 44 1.77 -3.72 8.80
C THR A 44 0.80 -4.60 9.57
N GLU A 45 0.42 -4.23 10.80
CA GLU A 45 -0.37 -5.13 11.66
C GLU A 45 -1.88 -5.13 11.36
N ASN A 46 -2.44 -4.08 10.76
CA ASN A 46 -3.91 -3.94 10.58
C ASN A 46 -4.32 -3.09 9.36
N GLY A 47 -3.47 -3.04 8.33
CA GLY A 47 -3.70 -2.17 7.17
C GLY A 47 -4.92 -2.56 6.33
N PRO A 48 -5.89 -1.66 6.10
CA PRO A 48 -7.02 -1.94 5.20
C PRO A 48 -6.61 -1.95 3.72
N ALA A 49 -5.44 -1.40 3.42
CA ALA A 49 -4.88 -1.30 2.09
C ALA A 49 -3.94 -2.47 1.81
N GLN A 50 -4.36 -3.31 0.85
CA GLN A 50 -3.50 -4.34 0.26
C GLN A 50 -2.43 -3.65 -0.57
N SER A 51 -1.28 -3.40 0.06
CA SER A 51 -0.04 -2.98 -0.60
C SER A 51 1.01 -4.06 -0.38
N ASP A 52 1.84 -4.29 -1.38
CA ASP A 52 2.92 -5.27 -1.34
C ASP A 52 3.97 -4.85 -0.30
N CYS A 53 4.45 -5.83 0.48
CA CYS A 53 5.47 -5.59 1.50
C CYS A 53 6.77 -5.03 0.90
N GLY A 54 7.10 -5.35 -0.35
CA GLY A 54 8.27 -4.81 -1.05
C GLY A 54 8.14 -3.31 -1.30
N SER A 55 6.96 -2.85 -1.69
CA SER A 55 6.68 -1.42 -1.90
C SER A 55 6.58 -0.65 -0.58
N LEU A 56 6.00 -1.25 0.46
CA LEU A 56 6.05 -0.68 1.81
C LEU A 56 7.49 -0.56 2.30
N ALA A 57 8.31 -1.61 2.15
CA ALA A 57 9.72 -1.59 2.53
C ALA A 57 10.52 -0.52 1.74
N SER A 58 10.24 -0.38 0.44
CA SER A 58 10.80 0.67 -0.43
C SER A 58 10.47 2.08 0.10
N VAL A 59 9.20 2.34 0.43
CA VAL A 59 8.75 3.61 1.00
C VAL A 59 9.42 3.91 2.35
N PHE A 60 9.44 2.94 3.27
CA PHE A 60 10.06 3.12 4.59
C PHE A 60 11.58 3.30 4.49
N SER A 61 12.25 2.59 3.59
CA SER A 61 13.68 2.78 3.30
C SER A 61 13.97 4.20 2.82
N ARG A 62 13.14 4.73 1.90
CA ARG A 62 13.25 6.12 1.41
C ARG A 62 12.96 7.16 2.48
N LEU A 63 12.02 6.87 3.39
CA LEU A 63 11.74 7.71 4.56
C LEU A 63 12.94 7.77 5.51
N ALA A 64 13.55 6.61 5.80
CA ALA A 64 14.74 6.52 6.66
C ALA A 64 15.98 7.14 6.00
N SER A 65 16.05 7.18 4.67
CA SER A 65 17.17 7.79 3.96
C SER A 65 17.22 9.31 4.15
N THR A 66 18.37 9.79 4.62
CA THR A 66 18.73 11.22 4.74
C THR A 66 19.36 11.78 3.47
N ARG A 67 19.80 10.92 2.55
CA ARG A 67 20.36 11.31 1.25
C ARG A 67 19.25 11.44 0.21
N LYS A 68 19.47 12.28 -0.81
CA LYS A 68 18.70 12.25 -2.05
C LYS A 68 18.59 10.80 -2.52
N VAL A 69 17.35 10.41 -2.81
CA VAL A 69 16.88 9.14 -3.35
C VAL A 69 17.95 8.39 -4.17
N GLY A 70 18.26 7.15 -3.76
CA GLY A 70 18.99 6.17 -4.57
C GLY A 70 18.70 4.76 -4.03
N GLY A 71 18.37 3.73 -4.82
CA GLY A 71 18.27 3.59 -6.28
C GLY A 71 17.30 2.46 -6.69
N ARG A 72 17.06 2.24 -7.99
CA ARG A 72 17.66 1.16 -8.81
C ARG A 72 18.44 1.77 -9.97
N LYS A 73 19.74 2.03 -9.77
CA LYS A 73 20.77 2.40 -10.79
C LYS A 73 20.50 3.50 -11.84
N LEU A 74 19.35 4.19 -11.82
CA LEU A 74 19.00 5.23 -12.81
C LEU A 74 18.26 6.46 -12.21
N GLU A 75 17.91 6.45 -10.92
CA GLU A 75 17.31 7.61 -10.21
C GLU A 75 18.38 8.54 -9.60
N GLU A 76 19.60 8.55 -10.16
CA GLU A 76 20.75 9.30 -9.61
C GLU A 76 20.48 10.83 -9.62
N ASP A 77 20.57 11.44 -8.44
CA ASP A 77 20.81 12.87 -8.16
C ASP A 77 19.84 13.94 -8.64
N ARG A 78 18.74 13.60 -9.32
CA ARG A 78 17.78 14.62 -9.72
C ARG A 78 17.12 15.27 -8.49
N PRO A 79 17.18 16.60 -8.35
CA PRO A 79 16.45 17.29 -7.30
C PRO A 79 14.95 17.00 -7.44
N PHE A 80 14.27 16.87 -6.29
CA PHE A 80 12.82 16.71 -6.27
C PHE A 80 12.15 17.83 -7.06
N ASN A 81 11.36 17.46 -8.07
CA ASN A 81 10.58 18.38 -8.88
C ASN A 81 9.10 18.26 -8.52
N ALA A 82 8.60 19.20 -7.73
CA ALA A 82 7.22 19.19 -7.25
C ALA A 82 6.19 19.24 -8.39
N GLN A 83 6.47 19.97 -9.48
CA GLN A 83 5.55 20.09 -10.60
C GLN A 83 5.41 18.78 -11.36
N ALA A 84 6.53 18.12 -11.66
CA ALA A 84 6.53 16.83 -12.32
C ALA A 84 5.84 15.77 -11.43
N ALA A 85 6.14 15.77 -10.14
CA ALA A 85 5.52 14.87 -9.17
C ALA A 85 4.00 15.07 -9.03
N GLN A 86 3.52 16.32 -9.11
CA GLN A 86 2.08 16.62 -9.10
C GLN A 86 1.40 16.15 -10.39
N SER A 87 2.07 16.27 -11.54
CA SER A 87 1.57 15.75 -12.82
C SER A 87 1.49 14.22 -12.83
N ASP A 88 2.47 13.57 -12.22
CA ASP A 88 2.52 12.11 -12.06
C ASP A 88 1.37 11.63 -11.17
N LEU A 89 1.10 12.34 -10.06
CA LEU A 89 -0.05 12.07 -9.20
C LEU A 89 -1.38 12.23 -9.94
N ALA A 90 -1.53 13.30 -10.74
CA ALA A 90 -2.74 13.49 -11.53
C ALA A 90 -2.95 12.37 -12.56
N SER A 91 -1.86 11.82 -13.11
CA SER A 91 -1.89 10.67 -14.02
C SER A 91 -2.35 9.40 -13.28
N ALA A 92 -1.79 9.14 -12.10
CA ALA A 92 -2.22 8.03 -11.24
C ALA A 92 -3.69 8.14 -10.80
N GLU A 93 -4.18 9.35 -10.55
CA GLU A 93 -5.59 9.59 -10.21
C GLU A 93 -6.54 9.43 -11.40
N ALA A 94 -6.04 9.54 -12.63
CA ALA A 94 -6.81 9.29 -13.85
C ALA A 94 -6.79 7.82 -14.28
N ASP A 95 -5.84 7.03 -13.78
CA ASP A 95 -5.68 5.61 -14.09
C ASP A 95 -6.81 4.77 -13.45
N PRO A 96 -7.58 4.00 -14.25
CA PRO A 96 -8.70 3.22 -13.74
C PRO A 96 -8.30 2.07 -12.82
N GLU A 97 -7.05 1.59 -12.86
CA GLU A 97 -6.56 0.52 -11.98
C GLU A 97 -6.06 1.10 -10.66
N VAL A 98 -5.46 2.29 -10.68
CA VAL A 98 -4.86 2.92 -9.50
C VAL A 98 -5.85 3.76 -8.69
N ARG A 99 -6.69 4.54 -9.37
CA ARG A 99 -7.69 5.42 -8.72
C ARG A 99 -8.53 4.71 -7.64
N PRO A 100 -9.18 3.55 -7.89
CA PRO A 100 -10.00 2.90 -6.87
C PRO A 100 -9.18 2.45 -5.65
N ARG A 101 -7.89 2.09 -5.83
CA ARG A 101 -7.00 1.73 -4.74
C ARG A 101 -6.70 2.94 -3.85
N LEU A 102 -6.39 4.09 -4.46
CA LEU A 102 -6.16 5.35 -3.74
C LEU A 102 -7.42 5.84 -3.02
N GLU A 103 -8.59 5.77 -3.67
CA GLU A 103 -9.86 6.14 -3.05
C GLU A 103 -10.21 5.25 -1.84
N LYS A 104 -9.98 3.94 -1.96
CA LYS A 104 -10.16 3.00 -0.87
C LYS A 104 -9.27 3.36 0.33
N ILE A 105 -7.98 3.65 0.08
CA ILE A 105 -7.04 4.11 1.11
C ILE A 105 -7.55 5.37 1.81
N ARG A 106 -8.01 6.37 1.04
CA ARG A 106 -8.54 7.64 1.59
C ARG A 106 -9.77 7.43 2.47
N LYS A 107 -10.60 6.44 2.14
CA LYS A 107 -11.83 6.12 2.87
C LYS A 107 -11.56 5.28 4.13
N GLU A 108 -10.65 4.33 4.06
CA GLU A 108 -10.47 3.30 5.10
C GLU A 108 -9.34 3.62 6.08
N VAL A 109 -8.32 4.39 5.66
CA VAL A 109 -7.19 4.76 6.51
C VAL A 109 -7.44 6.14 7.12
N THR A 110 -7.80 6.18 8.39
CA THR A 110 -8.14 7.41 9.12
C THR A 110 -6.92 8.26 9.45
N ASP A 111 -5.81 7.63 9.85
CA ASP A 111 -4.58 8.35 10.19
C ASP A 111 -3.96 8.97 8.93
N PRO A 112 -3.74 10.30 8.90
CA PRO A 112 -3.26 10.98 7.71
C PRO A 112 -1.83 10.57 7.32
N THR A 113 -0.99 10.21 8.28
CA THR A 113 0.40 9.82 8.01
C THR A 113 0.43 8.41 7.41
N GLN A 114 -0.29 7.46 8.01
CA GLN A 114 -0.43 6.10 7.50
C GLN A 114 -1.07 6.09 6.12
N ARG A 115 -2.09 6.94 5.90
CA ARG A 115 -2.72 7.09 4.59
C ARG A 115 -1.70 7.43 3.51
N LEU A 116 -0.83 8.41 3.79
CA LEU A 116 0.23 8.78 2.85
C LEU A 116 1.23 7.65 2.61
N VAL A 117 1.52 6.80 3.61
CA VAL A 117 2.39 5.63 3.45
C VAL A 117 1.77 4.63 2.48
N TYR A 118 0.49 4.29 2.65
CA TYR A 118 -0.18 3.37 1.72
C TYR A 118 -0.34 3.95 0.33
N GLU A 119 -0.70 5.23 0.21
CA GLU A 119 -0.74 5.90 -1.09
C GLU A 119 0.63 5.86 -1.77
N ALA A 120 1.70 6.14 -1.04
CA ALA A 120 3.07 6.03 -1.57
C ALA A 120 3.41 4.60 -2.02
N ALA A 121 2.98 3.58 -1.28
CA ALA A 121 3.24 2.18 -1.62
C ALA A 121 2.50 1.76 -2.89
N VAL A 122 1.20 2.10 -3.02
CA VAL A 122 0.44 1.85 -4.26
C VAL A 122 1.10 2.57 -5.44
N LEU A 123 1.51 3.83 -5.28
CA LEU A 123 2.18 4.56 -6.35
C LEU A 123 3.54 3.95 -6.73
N ASP A 124 4.26 3.34 -5.78
CA ASP A 124 5.52 2.61 -6.04
C ASP A 124 5.28 1.31 -6.84
N GLU A 125 4.24 0.54 -6.47
CA GLU A 125 3.85 -0.68 -7.17
C GLU A 125 3.52 -0.43 -8.63
N GLU A 126 2.78 0.66 -8.89
CA GLU A 126 2.24 1.00 -10.20
C GLU A 126 3.22 1.84 -11.05
N GLY A 127 4.40 2.17 -10.50
CA GLY A 127 5.46 2.87 -11.23
C GLY A 127 5.35 4.40 -11.27
N TYR A 128 4.41 5.01 -10.53
CA TYR A 128 4.25 6.46 -10.38
C TYR A 128 5.23 7.03 -9.35
N TYR A 129 6.53 6.94 -9.68
CA TYR A 129 7.64 7.25 -8.78
C TYR A 129 7.71 8.72 -8.35
N GLY A 130 7.30 9.65 -9.22
CA GLY A 130 7.21 11.07 -8.87
C GLY A 130 6.10 11.31 -7.84
N ALA A 131 4.94 10.70 -8.04
CA ALA A 131 3.81 10.76 -7.12
C ALA A 131 4.14 10.11 -5.76
N ARG A 132 4.82 8.95 -5.76
CA ARG A 132 5.36 8.31 -4.54
C ARG A 132 6.26 9.29 -3.78
N ASP A 133 7.21 9.91 -4.46
CA ASP A 133 8.17 10.83 -3.82
C ASP A 133 7.48 12.10 -3.29
N LEU A 134 6.39 12.56 -3.94
CA LEU A 134 5.52 13.61 -3.40
C LEU A 134 4.91 13.20 -2.04
N ARG A 135 4.35 11.99 -1.93
CA ARG A 135 3.78 11.46 -0.68
C ARG A 135 4.84 11.30 0.40
N ILE A 136 6.02 10.78 0.05
CA ILE A 136 7.16 10.67 0.97
C ILE A 136 7.58 12.05 1.51
N ASN A 137 7.63 13.08 0.66
CA ASN A 137 7.95 14.43 1.12
C ASN A 137 6.87 15.01 2.04
N GLN A 138 5.58 14.73 1.79
CA GLN A 138 4.48 15.11 2.69
C GLN A 138 4.60 14.42 4.06
N ILE A 139 4.93 13.12 4.09
CA ILE A 139 5.20 12.40 5.35
C ILE A 139 6.37 13.04 6.09
N LYS A 140 7.49 13.31 5.39
CA LYS A 140 8.66 13.98 6.00
C LYS A 140 8.34 15.37 6.56
N GLN A 141 7.34 16.07 6.01
CA GLN A 141 6.88 17.34 6.56
C GLN A 141 6.01 17.17 7.80
N GLN A 142 5.25 16.07 7.91
CA GLN A 142 4.42 15.76 9.09
C GLN A 142 5.21 15.20 10.28
N LEU A 143 6.36 14.56 10.01
CA LEU A 143 7.23 13.98 11.04
C LEU A 143 8.28 14.95 11.63
N LYS A 144 8.34 16.19 11.12
CA LYS A 144 9.19 17.27 11.66
C LYS A 144 8.50 17.98 12.80
#